data_AF-A0A9E1WCZ6-F1
#
_entry.id   AF-A0A9E1WCZ6-F1
#
_cell.length_a   1.000
_cell.length_b   1.000
_cell.length_c   1.000
_cell.angle_alpha   90.00
_cell.angle_beta   90.00
_cell.angle_gamma   90.00
#
_symmetry.space_group_name_H-M   'P 1'
#
loop_
_entity.id
_entity.type
_entity.pdbx_description
1 polymer ?
#
loop_
_entity_poly.entity_id
_entity_poly.type
_entity_poly.pdbx_seq_one_letter_code
_entity_poly.pdbx_strand_id
1 'polypeptide(L)'
;MRQRLSIGTILLTAALLLLGGCGLAPVTGAGGAESEDASASQGDGEAAMSGTCDCPSDVIFDTYDEGVRALAAGQYEAARAAFAAYAASGGEGVAAEASTATDLSHRLEQRQSVPVVIANDDQRSRVTITEMVLEVIVQLETELNATSESNQTLSAELAKREDALKRLRELTLGQPEG
;
A
#
# COMPACT_ATOMS: atom_id res chain seq x y z
N MET A 1 -28.24 -15.64 51.12
CA MET A 1 -28.99 -14.51 50.50
C MET A 1 -27.98 -13.75 49.64
N ARG A 2 -28.10 -13.85 48.30
CA ARG A 2 -28.64 -12.80 47.40
C ARG A 2 -27.78 -11.51 47.46
N GLN A 3 -27.21 -10.95 46.40
CA GLN A 3 -27.49 -11.05 44.96
C GLN A 3 -26.18 -10.88 44.18
N ARG A 4 -25.96 -11.73 43.17
CA ARG A 4 -25.07 -11.42 42.05
C ARG A 4 -25.86 -10.49 41.12
N LEU A 5 -25.53 -9.21 41.08
CA LEU A 5 -26.05 -8.30 40.07
C LEU A 5 -25.06 -8.29 38.89
N SER A 6 -25.59 -8.64 37.72
CA SER A 6 -24.89 -8.79 36.45
C SER A 6 -24.28 -7.46 36.01
N ILE A 7 -22.97 -7.46 35.74
CA ILE A 7 -22.21 -6.33 35.17
C ILE A 7 -22.70 -6.00 33.75
N GLY A 8 -23.45 -6.92 33.10
CA GLY A 8 -23.97 -6.73 31.75
C GLY A 8 -25.06 -5.65 31.60
N THR A 9 -25.76 -5.27 32.66
CA THR A 9 -26.86 -4.28 32.55
C THR A 9 -26.40 -2.82 32.68
N ILE A 10 -25.18 -2.56 33.16
CA ILE A 10 -24.66 -1.18 33.30
C ILE A 10 -24.12 -0.66 31.95
N LEU A 11 -23.63 -1.54 31.08
CA LEU A 11 -23.12 -1.16 29.76
C LEU A 11 -24.23 -0.83 28.75
N LEU A 12 -25.47 -1.31 28.96
CA LEU A 12 -26.56 -1.09 28.02
C LEU A 12 -27.22 0.31 28.13
N THR A 13 -27.08 0.99 29.27
CA THR A 13 -27.69 2.33 29.48
C THR A 13 -26.82 3.49 29.03
N ALA A 14 -25.51 3.28 28.81
CA ALA A 14 -24.60 4.32 28.31
C ALA A 14 -24.75 4.58 26.80
N ALA A 15 -25.25 3.60 26.02
CA ALA A 15 -25.36 3.69 24.56
C ALA A 15 -26.56 4.52 24.06
N LEU A 16 -27.55 4.82 24.92
CA LEU A 16 -28.80 5.49 24.51
C LEU A 16 -28.81 7.02 24.74
N LEU A 17 -27.75 7.61 25.27
CA LEU A 17 -27.70 9.05 25.61
C LEU A 17 -26.87 9.93 24.65
N LEU A 18 -26.28 9.37 23.59
CA LEU A 18 -25.41 10.14 22.66
C LEU A 18 -26.00 10.41 21.27
N LEU A 19 -27.28 10.10 21.03
CA LEU A 19 -27.97 10.39 19.75
C LEU A 19 -28.92 11.60 19.80
N GLY A 20 -28.70 12.51 20.74
CA GLY A 20 -29.45 13.77 20.85
C GLY A 20 -28.70 14.98 20.28
N GLY A 21 -29.05 15.38 19.05
CA GLY A 21 -29.27 16.80 18.69
C GLY A 21 -28.09 17.71 18.28
N CYS A 22 -28.05 18.07 17.00
CA CYS A 22 -27.99 19.44 16.45
C CYS A 22 -28.25 19.29 14.93
N GLY A 23 -29.23 19.90 14.27
CA GLY A 23 -29.79 21.24 14.43
C GLY A 23 -29.62 21.94 13.08
N LEU A 24 -30.48 21.64 12.10
CA LEU A 24 -30.48 22.28 10.78
C LEU A 24 -31.03 23.71 10.90
N ALA A 25 -30.24 24.71 10.50
CA ALA A 25 -30.71 26.06 10.22
C ALA A 25 -30.86 26.25 8.70
N PRO A 26 -31.91 26.95 8.22
CA PRO A 26 -32.23 27.05 6.81
C PRO A 26 -31.42 28.15 6.12
N VAL A 27 -30.89 27.87 4.92
CA VAL A 27 -30.48 28.92 3.99
C VAL A 27 -31.68 29.27 3.09
N THR A 28 -32.43 30.29 3.49
CA THR A 28 -33.34 30.99 2.59
C THR A 28 -32.54 32.04 1.82
N GLY A 29 -32.21 31.73 0.57
CA GLY A 29 -31.65 32.65 -0.40
C GLY A 29 -32.23 32.29 -1.76
N ALA A 30 -33.26 33.03 -2.16
CA ALA A 30 -34.07 32.81 -3.34
C ALA A 30 -33.32 33.14 -4.64
N GLY A 31 -33.72 32.45 -5.71
CA GLY A 31 -33.93 33.09 -7.01
C GLY A 31 -33.06 32.59 -8.16
N GLY A 32 -33.74 31.99 -9.14
CA GLY A 32 -33.36 32.14 -10.55
C GLY A 32 -32.49 31.03 -11.12
N ALA A 33 -33.14 30.00 -11.67
CA ALA A 33 -32.55 29.18 -12.70
C ALA A 33 -32.59 29.95 -14.01
N GLU A 34 -31.42 30.20 -14.62
CA GLU A 34 -31.29 30.57 -16.03
C GLU A 34 -30.03 29.85 -16.56
N SER A 35 -30.26 28.73 -17.24
CA SER A 35 -29.34 28.23 -18.27
C SER A 35 -29.36 29.25 -19.42
N GLU A 36 -28.20 29.67 -19.90
CA GLU A 36 -27.96 29.80 -21.34
C GLU A 36 -26.48 30.10 -21.66
N ASP A 37 -26.04 29.38 -22.70
CA ASP A 37 -24.92 29.63 -23.61
C ASP A 37 -23.46 29.55 -23.15
N ALA A 38 -22.92 28.37 -23.43
CA ALA A 38 -21.55 28.18 -23.89
C ALA A 38 -21.26 29.09 -25.10
N SER A 39 -20.51 30.17 -24.88
CA SER A 39 -19.88 30.93 -25.96
C SER A 39 -18.44 30.46 -26.13
N ALA A 40 -18.26 29.50 -27.05
CA ALA A 40 -16.95 29.16 -27.59
C ALA A 40 -16.50 30.30 -28.52
N SER A 41 -15.66 31.19 -28.02
CA SER A 41 -14.92 32.12 -28.87
C SER A 41 -13.62 31.46 -29.32
N GLN A 42 -13.64 30.90 -30.52
CA GLN A 42 -12.42 30.61 -31.28
C GLN A 42 -11.84 31.95 -31.75
N GLY A 43 -10.94 32.51 -30.95
CA GLY A 43 -10.06 33.59 -31.36
C GLY A 43 -8.83 33.00 -32.04
N ASP A 44 -8.82 33.03 -33.37
CA ASP A 44 -7.67 32.76 -34.21
C ASP A 44 -6.64 33.87 -33.95
N GLY A 45 -5.60 33.53 -33.20
CA GLY A 45 -4.57 34.45 -32.78
C GLY A 45 -3.37 33.67 -32.28
N GLU A 46 -2.32 33.63 -33.10
CA GLU A 46 -0.95 33.28 -32.73
C GLU A 46 -0.43 34.21 -31.62
N ALA A 47 -0.97 34.04 -30.41
CA ALA A 47 -0.29 34.39 -29.20
C ALA A 47 0.59 33.20 -28.86
N ALA A 48 1.87 33.27 -29.23
CA ALA A 48 2.88 32.43 -28.62
C ALA A 48 2.74 32.61 -27.10
N MET A 49 2.10 31.64 -26.45
CA MET A 49 1.98 31.57 -25.00
C MET A 49 3.40 31.34 -24.45
N SER A 50 4.19 32.41 -24.35
CA SER A 50 5.29 32.53 -23.39
C SER A 50 4.71 32.76 -22.00
N GLY A 51 3.66 32.01 -21.65
CA GLY A 51 3.31 31.77 -20.28
C GLY A 51 4.33 30.77 -19.76
N THR A 52 5.51 31.25 -19.35
CA THR A 52 6.26 30.53 -18.33
C THR A 52 5.30 30.34 -17.18
N CYS A 53 4.81 29.11 -16.99
CA CYS A 53 4.16 28.72 -15.74
C CYS A 53 5.19 29.00 -14.65
N ASP A 54 5.02 30.12 -13.96
CA ASP A 54 5.77 30.47 -12.77
C ASP A 54 5.20 29.59 -11.65
N CYS A 55 5.58 28.31 -11.68
CA CYS A 55 5.27 27.39 -10.60
C CYS A 55 5.99 27.92 -9.36
N PRO A 56 5.29 28.20 -8.25
CA PRO A 56 5.94 28.64 -7.02
C PRO A 56 7.03 27.62 -6.67
N SER A 57 8.28 28.09 -6.65
CA SER A 57 9.48 27.27 -6.42
C SER A 57 9.60 26.77 -4.97
N ASP A 58 8.72 27.23 -4.09
CA ASP A 58 8.74 26.91 -2.68
C ASP A 58 7.93 25.61 -2.46
N VAL A 59 8.46 24.50 -2.98
CA VAL A 59 8.02 23.18 -2.55
C VAL A 59 8.37 23.07 -1.07
N ILE A 60 7.36 23.11 -0.21
CA ILE A 60 7.56 22.86 1.22
C ILE A 60 7.75 21.36 1.40
N PHE A 61 9.00 20.95 1.61
CA PHE A 61 9.33 19.59 1.99
C PHE A 61 8.95 19.35 3.45
N ASP A 62 8.10 18.37 3.68
CA ASP A 62 7.73 17.95 5.03
C ASP A 62 8.57 16.74 5.50
N THR A 63 8.23 16.23 6.68
CA THR A 63 8.92 15.06 7.27
C THR A 63 8.65 13.77 6.50
N TYR A 64 7.58 13.70 5.69
CA TYR A 64 7.35 12.58 4.80
C TYR A 64 8.35 12.58 3.65
N ASP A 65 8.59 13.74 3.03
CA ASP A 65 9.58 13.88 1.95
C ASP A 65 11.00 13.54 2.43
N GLU A 66 11.34 13.88 3.68
CA GLU A 66 12.59 13.43 4.31
C GLU A 66 12.68 11.91 4.41
N GLY A 67 11.60 11.25 4.80
CA GLY A 67 11.53 9.79 4.84
C GLY A 67 11.66 9.15 3.46
N VAL A 68 11.03 9.73 2.44
CA VAL A 68 11.15 9.28 1.04
C VAL A 68 12.59 9.40 0.55
N ARG A 69 13.27 10.51 0.83
CA ARG A 69 14.69 10.70 0.45
C ARG A 69 15.61 9.72 1.17
N ALA A 70 15.41 9.53 2.48
CA ALA A 70 16.18 8.56 3.25
C ALA A 70 15.97 7.13 2.72
N LEU A 71 14.73 6.78 2.36
CA LEU A 71 14.40 5.48 1.81
C LEU A 71 15.08 5.27 0.45
N ALA A 72 15.02 6.26 -0.44
CA ALA A 72 15.71 6.25 -1.73
C ALA A 72 17.25 6.18 -1.59
N ALA A 73 17.80 6.62 -0.47
CA ALA A 73 19.22 6.49 -0.16
C ALA A 73 19.58 5.14 0.52
N GLY A 74 18.62 4.24 0.70
CA GLY A 74 18.81 2.96 1.41
C GLY A 74 18.98 3.11 2.93
N GLN A 75 18.67 4.29 3.48
CA GLN A 75 18.78 4.58 4.91
C GLN A 75 17.48 4.20 5.63
N TYR A 76 17.19 2.90 5.69
CA TYR A 76 15.90 2.37 6.16
C TYR A 76 15.50 2.82 7.57
N GLU A 77 16.43 2.83 8.53
CA GLU A 77 16.14 3.31 9.88
C GLU A 77 15.83 4.82 9.93
N ALA A 78 16.57 5.63 9.16
CA ALA A 78 16.34 7.07 9.08
C ALA A 78 14.98 7.38 8.40
N ALA A 79 14.65 6.63 7.35
CA ALA A 79 13.35 6.72 6.70
C ALA A 79 12.20 6.42 7.66
N ARG A 80 12.29 5.32 8.41
CA ARG A 80 11.27 4.94 9.41
C ARG A 80 11.13 5.97 10.53
N ALA A 81 12.24 6.56 11.00
CA ALA A 81 12.19 7.63 11.98
C ALA A 81 11.46 8.88 11.44
N ALA A 82 11.71 9.27 10.19
CA ALA A 82 11.04 10.39 9.55
C ALA A 82 9.54 10.13 9.33
N PHE A 83 9.15 8.93 8.88
CA PHE A 83 7.74 8.56 8.77
C PHE A 83 7.02 8.54 10.13
N ALA A 84 7.69 8.10 11.20
CA ALA A 84 7.12 8.17 12.55
C ALA A 84 6.92 9.63 13.02
N ALA A 85 7.85 10.53 12.69
CA ALA A 85 7.70 11.96 12.96
C ALA A 85 6.54 12.58 12.16
N TYR A 86 6.40 12.20 10.89
CA TYR A 86 5.27 12.59 10.03
C TYR A 86 3.94 12.14 10.64
N ALA A 87 3.84 10.87 11.04
CA ALA A 87 2.66 10.31 11.71
C ALA A 87 2.24 11.10 12.96
N ALA A 88 3.22 11.53 13.77
CA ALA A 88 2.98 12.28 15.00
C ALA A 88 2.53 13.74 14.75
N SER A 89 2.74 14.27 13.55
CA SER A 89 2.43 15.66 13.20
C SER A 89 1.00 15.86 12.65
N GLY A 90 0.29 14.78 12.29
CA GLY A 90 -0.97 14.84 11.56
C GLY A 90 -2.14 14.06 12.17
N GLY A 91 -3.25 14.02 11.43
CA GLY A 91 -4.47 13.25 11.78
C GLY A 91 -4.44 11.79 11.31
N GLU A 92 -5.57 11.10 11.40
CA GLU A 92 -5.68 9.65 11.09
C GLU A 92 -5.18 9.27 9.68
N GLY A 93 -5.45 10.10 8.66
CA GLY A 93 -4.97 9.87 7.29
C GLY A 93 -3.44 9.90 7.16
N VAL A 94 -2.77 10.77 7.94
CA VAL A 94 -1.30 10.89 7.98
C VAL A 94 -0.67 9.68 8.66
N ALA A 95 -1.31 9.16 9.71
CA ALA A 95 -0.84 7.95 10.39
C ALA A 95 -0.90 6.70 9.48
N ALA A 96 -1.98 6.53 8.70
CA ALA A 96 -2.13 5.41 7.78
C ALA A 96 -1.08 5.45 6.64
N GLU A 97 -0.84 6.65 6.08
CA GLU A 97 0.19 6.86 5.07
C GLU A 97 1.59 6.55 5.61
N ALA A 98 1.94 7.07 6.79
CA ALA A 98 3.21 6.79 7.45
C ALA A 98 3.42 5.29 7.75
N SER A 99 2.36 4.59 8.17
CA SER A 99 2.40 3.15 8.41
C SER A 99 2.70 2.38 7.12
N THR A 100 2.05 2.77 6.01
CA THR A 100 2.28 2.15 4.70
C THR A 100 3.72 2.35 4.23
N ALA A 101 4.25 3.56 4.38
CA ALA A 101 5.64 3.87 4.03
C ALA A 101 6.66 3.11 4.92
N THR A 102 6.34 2.94 6.20
CA THR A 102 7.14 2.16 7.15
C THR A 102 7.17 0.67 6.77
N ASP A 103 6.02 0.10 6.42
CA ASP A 103 5.92 -1.29 5.96
C ASP A 103 6.72 -1.52 4.67
N LEU A 104 6.65 -0.57 3.73
CA LEU A 104 7.46 -0.61 2.51
C LEU A 104 8.95 -0.61 2.85
N SER A 105 9.40 0.27 3.75
CA SER A 105 10.80 0.32 4.20
C SER A 105 11.27 -1.02 4.77
N HIS A 106 10.45 -1.69 5.59
CA HIS A 106 10.80 -3.01 6.12
C HIS A 106 10.92 -4.06 5.02
N ARG A 107 10.02 -4.05 4.03
CA ARG A 107 10.06 -5.01 2.92
C ARG A 107 11.29 -4.83 2.05
N LEU A 108 11.65 -3.59 1.73
CA LEU A 108 12.84 -3.27 0.96
C LEU A 108 14.12 -3.69 1.70
N GLU A 109 14.19 -3.44 3.00
CA GLU A 109 15.31 -3.86 3.85
C GLU A 109 15.43 -5.39 3.96
N GLN A 110 14.32 -6.09 4.21
CA GLN A 110 14.29 -7.56 4.32
C GLN A 110 14.78 -8.24 3.03
N ARG A 111 14.46 -7.64 1.88
CA ARG A 111 14.88 -8.12 0.56
C ARG A 111 16.24 -7.61 0.14
N GLN A 112 16.95 -6.88 1.01
CA GLN A 112 18.26 -6.30 0.74
C GLN A 112 18.27 -5.48 -0.56
N SER A 113 17.16 -4.80 -0.86
CA SER A 113 17.08 -3.94 -2.03
C SER A 113 18.12 -2.82 -1.88
N VAL A 114 18.85 -2.53 -2.96
CA VAL A 114 19.90 -1.52 -2.96
C VAL A 114 19.50 -0.44 -3.95
N PRO A 115 19.51 0.84 -3.57
CA PRO A 115 19.22 1.90 -4.51
C PRO A 115 20.28 1.93 -5.61
N VAL A 116 19.82 2.03 -6.85
CA VAL A 116 20.69 2.36 -7.98
C VAL A 116 21.13 3.81 -7.77
N VAL A 117 22.44 4.04 -7.62
CA VAL A 117 22.97 5.37 -7.32
C VAL A 117 22.63 6.34 -8.46
N ILE A 118 21.62 7.16 -8.25
CA ILE A 118 21.26 8.28 -9.10
C ILE A 118 21.35 9.51 -8.20
N ALA A 119 22.09 10.54 -8.64
CA ALA A 119 22.28 11.77 -7.88
C ALA A 119 20.92 12.25 -7.30
N ASN A 120 20.89 12.41 -5.97
CA ASN A 120 19.71 12.76 -5.17
C ASN A 120 19.18 14.13 -5.58
N ASP A 121 18.27 14.13 -6.53
CA ASP A 121 17.27 15.17 -6.70
C ASP A 121 15.98 14.63 -6.06
N ASP A 122 15.29 15.43 -5.27
CA ASP A 122 14.10 15.02 -4.52
C ASP A 122 13.02 14.45 -5.44
N GLN A 123 12.95 14.97 -6.67
CA GLN A 123 12.05 14.50 -7.71
C GLN A 123 12.36 13.06 -8.18
N ARG A 124 13.60 12.57 -7.99
CA ARG A 124 14.01 11.20 -8.35
C ARG A 124 13.89 10.19 -7.22
N SER A 125 13.81 10.61 -5.96
CA SER A 125 13.69 9.68 -4.83
C SER A 125 12.55 8.67 -5.00
N ARG A 126 11.39 9.14 -5.49
CA ARG A 126 10.23 8.30 -5.80
C ARG A 126 10.48 7.31 -6.95
N VAL A 127 11.23 7.73 -7.97
CA VAL A 127 11.62 6.86 -9.09
C VAL A 127 12.55 5.76 -8.60
N THR A 128 13.57 6.10 -7.81
CA THR A 128 14.48 5.14 -7.20
C THR A 128 13.74 4.11 -6.33
N ILE A 129 12.78 4.56 -5.51
CA ILE A 129 11.93 3.63 -4.73
C ILE A 129 11.11 2.72 -5.65
N THR A 130 10.57 3.25 -6.74
CA THR A 130 9.80 2.44 -7.72
C THR A 130 10.68 1.39 -8.37
N GLU A 131 11.91 1.73 -8.76
CA GLU A 131 12.89 0.78 -9.30
C GLU A 131 13.24 -0.32 -8.28
N MET A 132 13.48 0.05 -7.03
CA MET A 132 13.71 -0.91 -5.93
C MET A 132 12.52 -1.88 -5.75
N VAL A 133 11.29 -1.37 -5.80
CA VAL A 133 10.08 -2.22 -5.70
C VAL A 133 9.97 -3.17 -6.90
N LEU A 134 10.25 -2.70 -8.12
CA LEU A 134 10.23 -3.53 -9.32
C LEU A 134 11.27 -4.66 -9.24
N GLU A 135 12.46 -4.37 -8.71
CA GLU A 135 13.48 -5.39 -8.49
C GLU A 135 13.00 -6.48 -7.52
N VAL A 136 12.38 -6.08 -6.40
CA VAL A 136 11.80 -7.03 -5.44
C VAL A 136 10.72 -7.90 -6.08
N ILE A 137 9.88 -7.34 -6.97
CA ILE A 137 8.87 -8.12 -7.70
C ILE A 137 9.53 -9.16 -8.61
N VAL A 138 10.56 -8.78 -9.37
CA VAL A 138 11.28 -9.72 -10.25
C VAL A 138 11.96 -10.84 -9.46
N GLN A 139 12.55 -10.52 -8.30
CA GLN A 139 13.12 -11.53 -7.40
C GLN A 139 12.05 -12.51 -6.91
N LEU A 140 10.89 -12.01 -6.49
CA LEU A 140 9.76 -12.85 -6.05
C LEU A 140 9.23 -13.76 -7.16
N GLU A 141 9.11 -13.26 -8.39
CA GLU A 141 8.69 -14.08 -9.54
C GLU A 141 9.69 -15.20 -9.84
N THR A 142 10.98 -14.90 -9.70
CA THR A 142 12.05 -15.90 -9.90
C THR A 142 12.00 -16.99 -8.83
N GLU A 143 11.86 -16.62 -7.56
CA GLU A 143 11.72 -17.57 -6.43
C GLU A 143 10.47 -18.44 -6.57
N LEU A 144 9.36 -17.86 -7.00
CA LEU A 144 8.10 -18.57 -7.23
C LEU A 144 8.25 -19.62 -8.32
N ASN A 145 8.88 -19.27 -9.45
CA ASN A 145 9.11 -20.20 -10.55
C ASN A 145 10.02 -21.35 -10.14
N ALA A 146 11.14 -21.06 -9.47
CA ALA A 146 12.06 -22.09 -8.97
C ALA A 146 11.36 -23.04 -7.99
N THR A 147 10.50 -22.51 -7.11
CA THR A 147 9.71 -23.32 -6.17
C THR A 147 8.70 -24.21 -6.89
N SER A 148 8.03 -23.68 -7.92
CA SER A 148 7.09 -24.43 -8.76
C SER A 148 7.76 -25.59 -9.48
N GLU A 149 8.92 -25.37 -10.10
CA GLU A 149 9.70 -26.40 -10.78
C GLU A 149 10.17 -27.50 -9.83
N SER A 150 10.64 -27.12 -8.63
CA SER A 150 11.01 -28.06 -7.58
C SER A 150 9.82 -28.92 -7.14
N ASN A 151 8.65 -28.31 -6.96
CA ASN A 151 7.44 -29.03 -6.56
C ASN A 151 6.99 -30.04 -7.63
N GLN A 152 7.05 -29.67 -8.92
CA GLN A 152 6.75 -30.57 -10.03
C GLN A 152 7.71 -31.75 -10.09
N THR A 153 9.01 -31.50 -9.90
CA THR A 153 10.05 -32.53 -9.87
C THR A 153 9.81 -33.51 -8.73
N LEU A 154 9.59 -33.01 -7.52
CA LEU A 154 9.31 -33.83 -6.34
C LEU A 154 8.04 -34.66 -6.52
N SER A 155 6.99 -34.07 -7.10
CA SER A 155 5.73 -34.77 -7.39
C SER A 155 5.94 -35.92 -8.38
N ALA A 156 6.73 -35.71 -9.43
CA ALA A 156 7.06 -36.75 -10.40
C ALA A 156 7.92 -37.86 -9.79
N GLU A 157 8.86 -37.52 -8.90
CA GLU A 157 9.66 -38.52 -8.18
C GLU A 157 8.82 -39.36 -7.22
N LEU A 158 7.89 -38.72 -6.49
CA LEU A 158 6.96 -39.43 -5.62
C LEU A 158 6.09 -40.41 -6.41
N ALA A 159 5.52 -39.98 -7.54
CA ALA A 159 4.75 -40.86 -8.41
C ALA A 159 5.55 -42.09 -8.90
N LYS A 160 6.82 -41.90 -9.27
CA LYS A 160 7.72 -43.01 -9.64
C LYS A 160 7.98 -43.95 -8.47
N ARG A 161 8.17 -43.42 -7.25
CA ARG A 161 8.38 -44.24 -6.05
C ARG A 161 7.12 -45.03 -5.69
N GLU A 162 5.94 -44.42 -5.79
CA GLU A 162 4.67 -45.10 -5.57
C GLU A 162 4.43 -46.23 -6.59
N ASP A 163 4.70 -45.98 -7.88
CA ASP A 163 4.61 -47.01 -8.92
C ASP A 163 5.60 -48.16 -8.69
N ALA A 164 6.85 -47.85 -8.30
CA ALA A 164 7.82 -48.87 -7.93
C ALA A 164 7.37 -49.71 -6.72
N LEU A 165 6.78 -49.07 -5.70
CA LEU A 165 6.24 -49.76 -4.53
C LEU A 165 5.06 -50.68 -4.90
N LYS A 166 4.16 -50.22 -5.80
CA LYS A 166 3.06 -51.04 -6.31
C LYS A 166 3.56 -52.28 -7.05
N ARG A 167 4.54 -52.13 -7.95
CA ARG A 167 5.15 -53.26 -8.66
C ARG A 167 5.85 -54.23 -7.71
N LEU A 168 6.59 -53.72 -6.72
CA LEU A 168 7.22 -54.57 -5.70
C LEU A 168 6.17 -55.34 -4.90
N ARG A 169 5.05 -54.70 -4.53
CA ARG A 169 3.94 -55.37 -3.85
C ARG A 169 3.34 -56.48 -4.71
N GLU A 170 3.07 -56.22 -5.98
CA GLU A 170 2.53 -57.21 -6.91
C GLU A 170 3.47 -58.41 -7.05
N LEU A 171 4.78 -58.16 -7.21
CA LEU A 171 5.78 -59.23 -7.30
C LEU A 171 5.93 -60.03 -6.01
N THR A 172 5.74 -59.40 -4.84
CA THR A 172 5.93 -60.06 -3.54
C THR A 172 4.68 -60.80 -3.07
N LEU A 173 3.49 -60.29 -3.40
CA LEU A 173 2.21 -60.79 -2.89
C LEU A 173 1.32 -61.41 -3.97
N GLY A 174 1.67 -61.31 -5.25
CA GLY A 174 0.92 -61.89 -6.37
C GLY A 174 -0.48 -61.30 -6.57
N GLN A 175 -0.80 -60.16 -5.94
CA GLN A 175 -2.10 -59.51 -6.04
C GLN A 175 -2.00 -58.25 -6.92
N PRO A 176 -2.72 -58.19 -8.05
CA PRO A 176 -2.85 -56.95 -8.81
C PRO A 176 -3.70 -55.94 -8.01
N GLU A 177 -3.25 -54.68 -7.95
CA GLU A 177 -4.06 -53.60 -7.39
C GLU A 177 -5.06 -53.14 -8.45
N GLY A 178 -6.36 -53.32 -8.16
CA GLY A 178 -7.48 -52.85 -8.99
C GLY A 178 -7.80 -51.38 -8.77
#